data_AF-A0A221UVL5-F1
#
_entry.id   AF-A0A221UVL5-F1
#
_cell.length_a   1.000
_cell.length_b   1.000
_cell.length_c   1.000
_cell.angle_alpha   90.00
_cell.angle_beta   90.00
_cell.angle_gamma   90.00
#
_symmetry.space_group_name_H-M   'P 1'
#
loop_
_entity.id
_entity.type
_entity.pdbx_description
1 polymer ?
#
loop_
_entity_poly.entity_id
_entity_poly.type
_entity_poly.pdbx_seq_one_letter_code
_entity_poly.pdbx_strand_id
1 'polypeptide(L)'
;MDDFKKELKRLGDIEFSRIKSKYRSKVDKRGNISSAANNLKVFGDALKETTDNITSIANKLYPKMGVDKESATKVLKERIEKYMAEIKNLSGF
;
A
#
# COMPACT_ATOMS: atom_id res chain seq x y z
N MET A 1 -6.45 8.82 -18.95
CA MET A 1 -5.25 8.62 -18.09
C MET A 1 -5.40 9.30 -16.73
N ASP A 2 -5.77 10.58 -16.67
CA ASP A 2 -5.89 11.30 -15.38
C ASP A 2 -7.01 10.75 -14.47
N ASP A 3 -8.13 10.33 -15.05
CA ASP A 3 -9.22 9.73 -14.26
C ASP A 3 -8.80 8.40 -13.65
N PHE A 4 -8.02 7.59 -14.36
CA PHE A 4 -7.44 6.36 -13.81
C PHE A 4 -6.49 6.66 -12.66
N LYS A 5 -5.61 7.66 -12.79
CA LYS A 5 -4.72 8.09 -11.69
C LYS A 5 -5.52 8.53 -10.45
N LYS A 6 -6.58 9.32 -10.65
CA LYS A 6 -7.45 9.80 -9.56
C LYS A 6 -8.20 8.66 -8.88
N GLU A 7 -8.76 7.74 -9.66
CA GLU A 7 -9.56 6.64 -9.14
C GLU A 7 -8.69 5.58 -8.45
N LEU A 8 -7.55 5.22 -9.05
CA LEU A 8 -6.57 4.33 -8.41
C LEU A 8 -6.02 4.94 -7.12
N LYS A 9 -5.80 6.26 -7.09
CA LYS A 9 -5.46 6.97 -5.85
C LYS A 9 -6.57 6.83 -4.82
N ARG A 10 -7.81 7.17 -5.18
CA ARG A 10 -8.96 7.17 -4.25
C ARG A 10 -9.17 5.79 -3.62
N LEU A 11 -9.24 4.74 -4.44
CA LEU A 11 -9.44 3.36 -3.97
C LEU A 11 -8.20 2.83 -3.23
N GLY A 12 -7.01 3.15 -3.73
CA GLY A 12 -5.77 2.80 -3.06
C GLY A 12 -5.64 3.42 -1.67
N ASP A 13 -5.98 4.71 -1.52
CA ASP A 13 -5.87 5.42 -0.24
C ASP A 13 -6.86 4.84 0.79
N ILE A 14 -8.04 4.40 0.35
CA ILE A 14 -9.03 3.70 1.19
C ILE A 14 -8.48 2.37 1.69
N GLU A 15 -7.99 1.52 0.79
CA GLU A 15 -7.42 0.22 1.16
C GLU A 15 -6.19 0.37 2.05
N PHE A 16 -5.30 1.29 1.70
CA PHE A 16 -4.12 1.59 2.50
C PHE A 16 -4.49 2.08 3.91
N SER A 17 -5.52 2.91 4.05
CA SER A 17 -6.01 3.34 5.36
C SER A 17 -6.58 2.18 6.20
N ARG A 18 -7.30 1.26 5.56
CA ARG A 18 -7.81 0.04 6.23
C ARG A 18 -6.66 -0.84 6.74
N ILE A 19 -5.64 -1.04 5.90
CA ILE A 19 -4.45 -1.81 6.25
C ILE A 19 -3.69 -1.13 7.39
N LYS A 20 -3.43 0.18 7.31
CA LYS A 20 -2.80 0.93 8.42
C LYS A 20 -3.54 0.71 9.74
N SER A 21 -4.87 0.80 9.73
CA SER A 21 -5.68 0.55 10.92
C SER A 21 -5.54 -0.88 11.45
N LYS A 22 -5.57 -1.88 10.55
CA LYS A 22 -5.44 -3.31 10.88
C LYS A 22 -4.09 -3.66 11.50
N TYR A 23 -3.00 -3.04 11.03
CA TYR A 23 -1.65 -3.35 11.50
C TYR A 23 -1.20 -2.46 12.67
N ARG A 24 -1.75 -1.24 12.82
CA ARG A 24 -1.46 -0.37 13.96
C ARG A 24 -1.77 -1.01 15.32
N SER A 25 -2.82 -1.84 15.39
CA SER A 25 -3.16 -2.58 16.62
C SER A 25 -2.19 -3.72 16.95
N LYS A 26 -1.39 -4.15 15.98
CA LYS A 26 -0.42 -5.25 16.12
C LYS A 26 1.00 -4.76 16.44
N VAL A 27 1.25 -3.45 16.36
CA VAL A 27 2.55 -2.84 16.69
C VAL A 27 2.74 -2.89 18.21
N ASP A 28 3.81 -3.53 18.65
CA ASP A 28 4.24 -3.57 20.04
C ASP A 28 4.93 -2.25 20.43
N LYS A 29 4.48 -1.64 21.52
CA LYS A 29 4.97 -0.36 22.06
C LYS A 29 6.00 -0.52 23.19
N ARG A 30 6.35 -1.76 23.56
CA ARG A 30 7.22 -2.05 24.71
C ARG A 30 8.71 -1.75 24.48
N GLY A 31 9.11 -1.42 23.25
CA GLY A 31 10.42 -0.83 22.94
C GLY A 31 11.64 -1.76 23.09
N ASN A 32 11.44 -3.09 23.15
CA ASN A 32 12.54 -4.05 23.22
C ASN A 32 12.88 -4.64 21.84
N ILE A 33 14.01 -5.36 21.73
CA ILE A 33 14.49 -5.95 20.45
C ILE A 33 13.44 -6.91 19.86
N SER A 34 12.74 -7.69 20.70
CA SER A 34 11.65 -8.56 20.25
C SER A 34 10.46 -7.77 19.70
N SER A 35 10.14 -6.61 20.29
CA SER A 35 9.14 -5.67 19.79
C SER A 35 9.56 -5.09 18.43
N ALA A 36 10.85 -4.77 18.24
CA ALA A 36 11.36 -4.26 16.96
C ALA A 36 11.24 -5.30 15.83
N ALA A 37 11.64 -6.55 16.09
CA ALA A 37 11.52 -7.64 15.12
C ALA A 37 10.05 -7.96 14.78
N ASN A 38 9.17 -7.96 15.78
CA ASN A 38 7.72 -8.14 15.58
C ASN A 38 7.11 -6.98 14.77
N ASN A 39 7.50 -5.74 15.08
CA ASN A 39 7.03 -4.56 14.35
C ASN A 39 7.49 -4.59 12.90
N LEU A 40 8.75 -4.97 12.62
CA LEU A 40 9.24 -5.14 11.25
C LEU A 40 8.41 -6.17 10.48
N LYS A 41 8.07 -7.30 11.11
CA LYS A 41 7.17 -8.30 10.50
C LYS A 41 5.78 -7.72 10.21
N VAL A 42 5.19 -7.03 11.18
CA VAL A 42 3.88 -6.36 11.05
C VAL A 42 3.87 -5.37 9.89
N PHE A 43 4.92 -4.57 9.73
CA PHE A 43 5.05 -3.63 8.60
C PHE A 43 5.33 -4.35 7.26
N GLY A 44 6.11 -5.43 7.26
CA GLY A 44 6.31 -6.28 6.08
C GLY A 44 5.01 -6.91 5.57
N ASP A 45 4.18 -7.41 6.48
CA ASP A 45 2.86 -7.96 6.15
C ASP A 45 1.92 -6.85 5.63
N ALA A 46 1.96 -5.65 6.22
CA ALA A 46 1.18 -4.50 5.75
C ALA A 46 1.59 -4.04 4.33
N LEU A 47 2.90 -4.04 4.03
CA LEU A 47 3.45 -3.72 2.71
C LEU A 47 2.96 -4.70 1.65
N LYS A 48 3.05 -5.99 1.96
CA LYS A 48 2.60 -7.06 1.06
C LYS A 48 1.10 -6.94 0.77
N GLU A 49 0.28 -6.84 1.81
CA GLU A 49 -1.18 -6.72 1.67
C GLU A 49 -1.58 -5.46 0.88
N THR A 50 -0.88 -4.34 1.09
CA THR A 50 -1.10 -3.09 0.33
C THR A 50 -0.79 -3.30 -1.15
N THR A 51 0.35 -3.91 -1.45
CA THR A 51 0.81 -4.15 -2.82
C THR A 51 -0.16 -5.06 -3.57
N ASP A 52 -0.60 -6.15 -2.94
CA ASP A 52 -1.53 -7.12 -3.52
C ASP A 52 -2.91 -6.48 -3.80
N ASN A 53 -3.46 -5.75 -2.82
CA ASN A 53 -4.79 -5.14 -2.95
C ASN A 53 -4.81 -4.05 -4.02
N ILE A 54 -3.77 -3.20 -4.08
CA ILE A 54 -3.73 -2.10 -5.04
C ILE A 54 -3.40 -2.57 -6.45
N THR A 55 -2.61 -3.63 -6.58
CA THR A 55 -2.43 -4.33 -7.86
C THR A 55 -3.75 -4.91 -8.35
N SER A 56 -4.54 -5.53 -7.47
CA SER A 56 -5.87 -6.05 -7.81
C SER A 56 -6.83 -4.94 -8.26
N ILE A 57 -6.84 -3.79 -7.57
CA ILE A 57 -7.62 -2.60 -7.97
C ILE A 57 -7.19 -2.11 -9.35
N ALA A 58 -5.89 -1.89 -9.57
CA ALA A 58 -5.38 -1.42 -10.85
C ALA A 58 -5.76 -2.36 -12.01
N ASN A 59 -5.60 -3.67 -11.81
CA ASN A 59 -5.95 -4.70 -12.80
C ASN A 59 -7.45 -4.71 -13.17
N LYS A 60 -8.33 -4.34 -12.24
CA LYS A 60 -9.77 -4.22 -12.49
C LYS A 60 -10.16 -2.89 -13.13
N LEU A 61 -9.42 -1.81 -12.84
CA LEU A 61 -9.72 -0.46 -13.30
C LEU A 61 -9.21 -0.18 -14.71
N TYR A 62 -7.97 -0.55 -15.04
CA TYR A 62 -7.36 -0.16 -16.32
C TYR A 62 -8.19 -0.57 -17.55
N PRO A 63 -8.75 -1.80 -17.66
CA PRO A 63 -9.48 -2.17 -18.87
C PRO A 63 -10.82 -1.43 -18.97
N LYS A 64 -11.46 -1.14 -17.83
CA LYS A 64 -12.75 -0.42 -17.78
C LYS A 64 -12.62 1.05 -18.18
N MET A 65 -11.43 1.62 -17.99
CA MET A 65 -11.16 3.03 -18.25
C MET A 65 -10.41 3.26 -19.58
N GLY A 66 -10.28 2.21 -20.40
CA GLY A 66 -9.58 2.29 -21.69
C GLY A 66 -8.10 2.67 -21.58
N VAL A 67 -7.45 2.36 -20.45
CA VAL A 67 -6.02 2.63 -20.23
C VAL A 67 -5.24 1.39 -20.62
N ASP A 68 -4.11 1.54 -21.30
CA ASP A 68 -3.26 0.41 -21.64
C ASP A 68 -2.50 -0.13 -20.40
N LYS A 69 -2.05 -1.38 -20.48
CA LYS A 69 -1.40 -2.07 -19.37
C LYS A 69 -0.09 -1.41 -18.95
N GLU A 70 0.68 -0.84 -19.88
CA GLU A 70 1.98 -0.24 -19.61
C GLU A 70 1.81 1.06 -18.82
N SER A 71 0.93 1.95 -19.28
CA SER A 71 0.51 3.16 -18.59
C SER A 71 -0.04 2.85 -17.19
N ALA A 72 -0.92 1.84 -17.08
CA ALA A 72 -1.47 1.42 -15.79
C ALA A 72 -0.38 0.91 -14.84
N THR A 73 0.57 0.13 -15.35
CA THR A 73 1.70 -0.39 -14.57
C THR A 73 2.60 0.73 -14.06
N LYS A 74 2.86 1.77 -14.86
CA LYS A 74 3.67 2.92 -14.43
C LYS A 74 3.02 3.64 -13.25
N VAL A 75 1.74 3.97 -13.36
CA VAL A 75 0.99 4.64 -12.29
C VAL A 75 0.88 3.77 -11.04
N LEU A 76 0.67 2.45 -11.22
CA LEU A 76 0.63 1.49 -10.12
C LEU A 76 1.97 1.48 -9.35
N LYS A 77 3.11 1.44 -10.06
CA LYS A 77 4.44 1.47 -9.43
C LYS A 77 4.66 2.74 -8.61
N GLU A 78 4.41 3.91 -9.21
CA GLU A 78 4.51 5.21 -8.51
C GLU A 78 3.63 5.25 -7.25
N ARG A 79 2.47 4.59 -7.31
CA ARG A 79 1.52 4.52 -6.20
C ARG A 79 1.99 3.57 -5.10
N ILE A 80 2.47 2.37 -5.44
CA ILE A 80 3.03 1.42 -4.48
C ILE A 80 4.24 2.03 -3.78
N GLU A 81 5.15 2.69 -4.50
CA GLU A 81 6.32 3.37 -3.94
C GLU A 81 5.93 4.40 -2.86
N LYS A 82 4.87 5.18 -3.08
CA LYS A 82 4.37 6.14 -2.08
C LYS A 82 3.90 5.44 -0.79
N TYR A 83 3.15 4.35 -0.89
CA TYR A 83 2.72 3.61 0.30
C TYR A 83 3.87 2.88 0.99
N MET A 84 4.85 2.40 0.22
CA MET A 84 6.06 1.81 0.78
C MET A 84 6.84 2.82 1.61
N ALA A 85 7.01 4.05 1.10
CA ALA A 85 7.65 5.13 1.84
C ALA A 85 6.88 5.47 3.12
N GLU A 86 5.55 5.53 3.06
CA GLU A 86 4.74 5.83 4.24
C GLU A 86 4.81 4.72 5.30
N ILE A 87 4.79 3.44 4.91
CA ILE A 87 4.95 2.33 5.88
C ILE A 87 6.36 2.33 6.48
N LYS A 88 7.41 2.62 5.70
CA LYS A 88 8.78 2.75 6.23
C LYS A 88 8.85 3.83 7.33
N ASN A 89 8.29 5.01 7.07
CA ASN A 89 8.21 6.07 8.07
C ASN A 89 7.47 5.65 9.35
N LEU A 90 6.42 4.81 9.25
CA LEU A 90 5.72 4.26 10.41
C LEU A 90 6.54 3.24 11.19
N SER A 91 7.48 2.56 10.52
CA SER A 91 8.36 1.57 11.13
C SER A 91 9.56 2.15 11.88
N GLY A 92 9.78 3.47 11.77
CA GLY A 92 10.92 4.15 12.38
C GLY A 92 12.26 3.83 11.73
N PHE A 93 12.23 3.30 10.50
CA PHE A 93 13.38 3.06 9.62
C PHE A 93 13.45 4.11 8.52
#